data_AF-A0A516GAE9-F1
#
_entry.id   AF-A0A516GAE9-F1
#
_cell.length_a   1.000
_cell.length_b   1.000
_cell.length_c   1.000
_cell.angle_alpha   90.00
_cell.angle_beta   90.00
_cell.angle_gamma   90.00
#
_symmetry.space_group_name_H-M   'P 1'
#
loop_
_entity.id
_entity.type
_entity.pdbx_description
1 polymer ?
#
loop_
_entity_poly.entity_id
_entity_poly.type
_entity_poly.pdbx_seq_one_letter_code
_entity_poly.pdbx_strand_id
1 'polypeptide(L)'
;MRVPSTHVTTHEVPVLLHRLDDALPVPGRAHPGDAGVDLHARQDVTLEPGQRALVGTGIAIALPDGYAAFTHPRSGLAARHGITIVNAPGTVDAGYRGEILINLLNTDSTEPFTVRRGDRIAQLIVQPVSVVAFTEVTALPGSDRGTSGHGGSGGFGAGAPATDETTTSGFTTRASTLTEKD
;
A
#
# COMPACT_ATOMS: atom_id res chain seq x y z
N MET A 1 -24.92 26.41 -1.66
CA MET A 1 -23.56 26.74 -1.15
C MET A 1 -22.55 26.28 -2.20
N ARG A 2 -21.91 27.21 -2.92
CA ARG A 2 -20.92 26.87 -3.96
C ARG A 2 -19.58 26.63 -3.26
N VAL A 3 -19.04 25.42 -3.32
CA VAL A 3 -17.70 25.13 -2.83
C VAL A 3 -16.72 25.94 -3.70
N PRO A 4 -15.82 26.76 -3.14
CA PRO A 4 -14.84 27.48 -3.93
C PRO A 4 -13.95 26.47 -4.64
N SER A 5 -13.78 26.60 -5.95
CA SER A 5 -12.82 25.79 -6.70
C SER A 5 -11.40 26.29 -6.37
N THR A 6 -10.85 25.80 -5.27
CA THR A 6 -9.40 25.90 -5.05
C THR A 6 -8.73 25.18 -6.21
N HIS A 7 -7.90 25.91 -6.96
CA HIS A 7 -7.04 25.30 -7.96
C HIS A 7 -6.04 24.42 -7.20
N VAL A 8 -6.34 23.13 -7.09
CA VAL A 8 -5.35 22.16 -6.62
C VAL A 8 -4.34 22.04 -7.76
N THR A 9 -3.16 22.63 -7.57
CA THR A 9 -2.02 22.38 -8.45
C THR A 9 -1.68 20.91 -8.29
N THR A 10 -2.13 20.06 -9.20
CA THR A 10 -1.74 18.66 -9.22
C THR A 10 -0.27 18.60 -9.61
N HIS A 11 0.59 18.33 -8.64
CA HIS A 11 1.98 18.01 -8.90
C HIS A 11 2.06 16.68 -9.63
N GLU A 12 2.37 16.71 -10.92
CA GLU A 12 2.68 15.51 -11.68
C GLU A 12 4.02 14.94 -11.21
N VAL A 13 4.03 13.65 -10.88
CA VAL A 13 5.26 12.92 -10.54
C VAL A 13 5.74 12.22 -11.81
N PRO A 14 6.89 12.60 -12.38
CA PRO A 14 7.43 11.92 -13.54
C PRO A 14 7.92 10.52 -13.15
N VAL A 15 7.29 9.48 -13.70
CA VAL A 15 7.68 8.08 -13.49
C VAL A 15 8.09 7.50 -14.84
N LEU A 16 9.29 6.93 -14.91
CA LEU A 16 9.71 6.22 -16.11
C LEU A 16 9.00 4.87 -16.15
N LEU A 17 8.48 4.51 -17.32
CA LEU A 17 7.75 3.27 -17.57
C LEU A 17 8.45 2.47 -18.66
N HIS A 18 8.73 1.19 -18.39
CA HIS A 18 9.13 0.22 -19.39
C HIS A 18 8.03 -0.84 -19.51
N ARG A 19 7.35 -0.87 -20.66
CA ARG A 19 6.42 -1.97 -20.99
C ARG A 19 7.24 -3.17 -21.46
N LEU A 20 7.30 -4.19 -20.61
CA LEU A 20 7.86 -5.51 -20.91
C LEU A 20 6.94 -6.31 -21.84
N ASP A 21 5.70 -5.84 -21.96
CA ASP A 21 4.69 -6.34 -22.87
C ASP A 21 4.00 -5.14 -23.55
N ASP A 22 4.36 -4.87 -24.79
CA ASP A 22 3.93 -3.70 -25.56
C ASP A 22 2.50 -3.81 -26.10
N ALA A 23 1.94 -5.03 -26.13
CA ALA A 23 0.55 -5.30 -26.47
C ALA A 23 -0.42 -4.94 -25.34
N LEU A 24 0.05 -4.77 -24.10
CA LEU A 24 -0.76 -4.25 -23.01
C LEU A 24 -0.81 -2.72 -23.02
N PRO A 25 -1.95 -2.12 -22.63
CA PRO A 25 -2.08 -0.67 -22.56
C PRO A 25 -1.17 -0.07 -21.47
N VAL A 26 -0.75 1.16 -21.68
CA VAL A 26 -0.10 1.96 -20.62
C VAL A 26 -1.10 2.13 -19.46
N PRO A 27 -0.69 1.90 -18.20
CA PRO A 27 -1.56 2.13 -17.04
C PRO A 27 -2.10 3.56 -17.03
N GLY A 28 -3.41 3.70 -16.85
CA GLY A 28 -4.10 4.97 -16.84
C GLY A 28 -5.16 5.05 -15.76
N ARG A 29 -5.58 6.28 -15.45
CA ARG A 29 -6.74 6.54 -14.58
C ARG A 29 -8.02 6.24 -15.35
N ALA A 30 -9.03 5.70 -14.67
CA ALA A 30 -10.33 5.47 -15.28
C ALA A 30 -11.13 6.79 -15.41
N HIS A 31 -11.02 7.67 -14.41
CA HIS A 31 -11.66 8.98 -14.38
C HIS A 31 -10.70 10.08 -13.92
N PRO A 32 -10.97 11.35 -14.27
CA PRO A 32 -10.26 12.49 -13.70
C PRO A 32 -10.36 12.48 -12.17
N GLY A 33 -9.22 12.60 -11.49
CA GLY A 33 -9.15 12.62 -10.02
C GLY A 33 -8.99 11.25 -9.34
N ASP A 34 -9.03 10.15 -10.08
CA ASP A 34 -8.71 8.82 -9.51
C ASP A 34 -7.29 8.82 -8.92
N ALA A 35 -7.15 8.25 -7.72
CA ALA A 35 -5.88 8.24 -6.99
C ALA A 35 -4.81 7.34 -7.65
N GLY A 36 -5.24 6.26 -8.30
CA GLY A 36 -4.34 5.25 -8.88
C GLY A 36 -4.61 5.00 -10.36
N VAL A 37 -3.66 4.31 -10.99
CA VAL A 37 -3.77 3.81 -12.36
C VAL A 37 -4.03 2.31 -12.37
N ASP A 38 -4.88 1.84 -13.28
CA ASP A 38 -5.21 0.42 -13.36
C ASP A 38 -4.03 -0.40 -13.93
N LEU A 39 -3.70 -1.52 -13.27
CA LEU A 39 -2.72 -2.51 -13.71
C LEU A 39 -3.42 -3.68 -14.38
N HIS A 40 -2.87 -4.14 -15.51
CA HIS A 40 -3.45 -5.19 -16.34
C HIS A 40 -2.75 -6.52 -16.12
N ALA A 41 -3.44 -7.64 -16.24
CA ALA A 41 -2.84 -8.97 -16.20
C ALA A 41 -2.07 -9.27 -17.49
N ARG A 42 -0.86 -9.80 -17.36
CA ARG A 42 -0.03 -10.24 -18.51
C ARG A 42 -0.35 -11.66 -18.96
N GLN A 43 -0.95 -12.47 -18.10
CA GLN A 43 -1.28 -13.85 -18.39
C GLN A 43 -2.68 -14.21 -17.89
N ASP A 44 -3.24 -15.26 -18.46
CA ASP A 44 -4.44 -15.91 -17.94
C ASP A 44 -4.09 -16.66 -16.65
N VAL A 45 -5.01 -16.63 -15.68
CA VAL A 45 -4.92 -17.47 -14.48
C VAL A 45 -6.31 -17.75 -13.93
N THR A 46 -6.55 -18.98 -13.51
CA THR A 46 -7.73 -19.34 -12.72
C THR A 46 -7.32 -19.55 -11.28
N LEU A 47 -8.02 -18.87 -10.37
CA LEU A 47 -7.87 -19.02 -8.92
C LEU A 47 -9.05 -19.82 -8.41
N GLU A 48 -8.82 -21.08 -8.04
CA GLU A 48 -9.82 -21.85 -7.30
C GLU A 48 -10.09 -21.21 -5.93
N PRO A 49 -11.20 -21.58 -5.26
CA PRO A 49 -11.48 -21.09 -3.91
C PRO A 49 -10.29 -21.21 -2.95
N GLY A 50 -9.96 -20.10 -2.28
CA GLY A 50 -8.82 -20.01 -1.35
C GLY A 50 -7.43 -20.01 -2.01
N GLN A 51 -7.32 -20.13 -3.34
CA GLN A 51 -6.02 -20.13 -4.02
C GLN A 51 -5.47 -18.72 -4.24
N ARG A 52 -4.14 -18.67 -4.34
CA ARG A 52 -3.38 -17.47 -4.69
C ARG A 52 -2.47 -17.73 -5.88
N ALA A 53 -2.22 -16.69 -6.67
CA ALA A 53 -1.24 -16.73 -7.75
C ALA A 53 -0.49 -15.40 -7.85
N LEU A 54 0.76 -15.50 -8.32
CA LEU A 54 1.57 -14.35 -8.68
C LEU A 54 1.32 -14.02 -10.16
N VAL A 55 0.71 -12.87 -10.42
CA VAL A 55 0.31 -12.45 -11.78
C VAL A 55 1.19 -11.30 -12.25
N GLY A 56 1.75 -11.43 -13.46
CA GLY A 56 2.56 -10.40 -14.09
C GLY A 56 1.71 -9.25 -14.60
N THR A 57 2.28 -8.05 -14.64
CA THR A 57 1.60 -6.85 -15.15
C THR A 57 2.13 -6.37 -16.50
N GLY A 58 3.26 -6.93 -16.96
CA GLY A 58 3.93 -6.51 -18.18
C GLY A 58 4.59 -5.15 -18.10
N ILE A 59 4.75 -4.58 -16.90
CA ILE A 59 5.40 -3.28 -16.72
C ILE A 59 6.49 -3.33 -15.64
N ALA A 60 7.53 -2.54 -15.86
CA ALA A 60 8.51 -2.13 -14.87
C ALA A 60 8.53 -0.60 -14.81
N ILE A 61 8.80 -0.03 -13.64
CA ILE A 61 8.86 1.42 -13.46
C ILE A 61 10.17 1.85 -12.79
N ALA A 62 10.54 3.11 -12.96
CA ALA A 62 11.53 3.77 -12.11
C ALA A 62 10.87 4.97 -11.45
N LEU A 63 10.72 4.90 -10.13
CA LEU A 63 10.24 6.02 -9.32
C LEU A 63 11.42 6.94 -8.97
N PRO A 64 11.18 8.25 -8.82
CA PRO A 64 12.15 9.14 -8.21
C PRO A 64 12.39 8.80 -6.75
N ASP A 65 13.57 9.11 -6.23
CA ASP A 65 13.88 8.98 -4.80
C ASP A 65 12.89 9.79 -3.94
N GLY A 66 12.55 9.28 -2.76
CA GLY A 66 11.54 9.87 -1.88
C GLY A 66 10.10 9.50 -2.24
N TYR A 67 9.89 8.58 -3.18
CA TYR A 67 8.58 8.04 -3.53
C TYR A 67 8.54 6.52 -3.40
N ALA A 68 7.35 6.00 -3.14
CA ALA A 68 7.03 4.58 -3.29
C ALA A 68 5.73 4.45 -4.09
N ALA A 69 5.52 3.29 -4.71
CA ALA A 69 4.25 2.95 -5.29
C ALA A 69 3.58 1.81 -4.53
N PHE A 70 2.27 1.87 -4.40
CA PHE A 70 1.47 0.92 -3.64
C PHE A 70 0.44 0.27 -4.56
N THR A 71 0.45 -1.05 -4.58
CA THR A 71 -0.55 -1.85 -5.30
C THR A 71 -1.73 -2.13 -4.39
N HIS A 72 -2.91 -1.71 -4.81
CA HIS A 72 -4.16 -1.87 -4.06
C HIS A 72 -5.13 -2.80 -4.81
N PRO A 73 -5.95 -3.58 -4.07
CA PRO A 73 -7.08 -4.28 -4.66
C PRO A 73 -8.03 -3.30 -5.37
N ARG A 74 -8.69 -3.77 -6.43
CA ARG A 74 -9.78 -3.03 -7.07
C ARG A 74 -11.08 -3.34 -6.32
N SER A 75 -11.75 -2.30 -5.82
CA SER A 75 -12.96 -2.45 -4.98
C SER A 75 -14.04 -3.32 -5.64
N GLY A 76 -14.24 -3.18 -6.95
CA GLY A 76 -15.20 -3.99 -7.70
C GLY A 76 -14.87 -5.48 -7.76
N LEU A 77 -13.59 -5.86 -7.81
CA LEU A 77 -13.17 -7.26 -7.77
C LEU A 77 -13.31 -7.83 -6.36
N ALA A 78 -12.93 -7.06 -5.34
CA ALA A 78 -13.08 -7.45 -3.94
C ALA A 78 -14.55 -7.69 -3.57
N ALA A 79 -15.43 -6.73 -3.87
CA ALA A 79 -16.83 -6.79 -3.46
C ALA A 79 -17.67 -7.83 -4.22
N ARG A 80 -17.36 -8.10 -5.50
CA ARG A 80 -18.17 -8.99 -6.34
C ARG A 80 -17.63 -10.41 -6.48
N HIS A 81 -16.33 -10.59 -6.30
CA HIS A 81 -15.65 -11.86 -6.61
C HIS A 81 -14.70 -12.31 -5.50
N GLY A 82 -14.62 -11.60 -4.36
CA GLY A 82 -13.72 -11.97 -3.27
C GLY A 82 -12.24 -11.88 -3.64
N ILE A 83 -11.87 -11.05 -4.63
CA ILE A 83 -10.47 -10.95 -5.05
C ILE A 83 -9.75 -9.86 -4.27
N THR A 84 -8.66 -10.25 -3.62
CA THR A 84 -7.76 -9.35 -2.90
C THR A 84 -6.31 -9.59 -3.31
N ILE A 85 -5.41 -8.79 -2.75
CA ILE A 85 -3.96 -8.95 -2.90
C ILE A 85 -3.40 -9.34 -1.53
N VAL A 86 -2.65 -10.44 -1.46
CA VAL A 86 -2.14 -11.01 -0.19
C VAL A 86 -1.30 -10.00 0.59
N ASN A 87 -0.44 -9.26 -0.11
CA ASN A 87 0.44 -8.26 0.48
C ASN A 87 -0.12 -6.84 0.36
N ALA A 88 -1.44 -6.65 0.30
CA ALA A 88 -2.04 -5.32 0.17
C ALA A 88 -1.80 -4.44 1.42
N PRO A 89 -1.45 -3.15 1.25
CA PRO A 89 -0.94 -2.55 0.01
C PRO A 89 0.45 -3.08 -0.32
N GLY A 90 0.67 -3.53 -1.55
CA GLY A 90 1.98 -4.07 -1.96
C GLY A 90 2.94 -2.93 -2.31
N THR A 91 4.06 -2.84 -1.60
CA THR A 91 5.07 -1.77 -1.79
C THR A 91 6.01 -2.06 -2.96
N VAL A 92 6.18 -1.07 -3.83
CA VAL A 92 7.17 -1.03 -4.91
C VAL A 92 8.15 0.10 -4.60
N ASP A 93 9.39 -0.27 -4.30
CA ASP A 93 10.45 0.66 -3.89
C ASP A 93 11.01 1.47 -5.07
N ALA A 94 11.53 2.67 -4.78
CA ALA A 94 12.14 3.53 -5.81
C ALA A 94 13.33 2.90 -6.54
N GLY A 95 14.06 1.99 -5.88
CA GLY A 95 15.18 1.25 -6.47
C GLY A 95 14.76 0.06 -7.33
N TYR A 96 13.48 -0.36 -7.30
CA TYR A 96 13.04 -1.55 -8.01
C TYR A 96 12.97 -1.31 -9.53
N ARG A 97 13.43 -2.28 -10.33
CA ARG A 97 13.42 -2.22 -11.81
C ARG A 97 12.85 -3.48 -12.47
N GLY A 98 12.39 -4.44 -11.66
CA GLY A 98 11.75 -5.65 -12.16
C GLY A 98 10.30 -5.40 -12.59
N GLU A 99 9.67 -6.46 -13.10
CA GLU A 99 8.24 -6.45 -13.40
C GLU A 99 7.43 -6.28 -12.10
N ILE A 100 6.44 -5.39 -12.10
CA ILE A 100 5.49 -5.33 -10.98
C ILE A 100 4.63 -6.59 -11.04
N LEU A 101 4.61 -7.37 -9.97
CA LEU A 101 3.82 -8.60 -9.87
C LEU A 101 2.74 -8.46 -8.79
N ILE A 102 1.58 -9.05 -9.02
CA ILE A 102 0.41 -8.96 -8.13
C ILE A 102 0.12 -10.33 -7.51
N ASN A 103 0.18 -10.40 -6.18
CA ASN A 103 -0.17 -11.61 -5.41
C ASN A 103 -1.69 -11.70 -5.22
N LEU A 104 -2.43 -12.08 -6.27
CA LEU A 104 -3.88 -12.24 -6.17
C LEU A 104 -4.24 -13.40 -5.25
N LEU A 105 -5.31 -13.23 -4.48
CA LEU A 105 -5.95 -14.25 -3.65
C LEU A 105 -7.45 -14.23 -3.92
N ASN A 106 -8.01 -15.42 -4.15
CA ASN A 106 -9.44 -15.65 -4.12
C ASN A 106 -9.88 -15.97 -2.68
N THR A 107 -10.64 -15.07 -2.05
CA THR A 107 -11.21 -15.28 -0.72
C THR A 107 -12.58 -15.93 -0.75
N ASP A 108 -13.18 -16.12 -1.93
CA ASP A 108 -14.39 -16.90 -2.06
C ASP A 108 -14.08 -18.36 -1.69
N SER A 109 -14.99 -18.98 -0.94
CA SER A 109 -14.83 -20.36 -0.46
C SER A 109 -15.43 -21.40 -1.41
N THR A 110 -16.10 -20.96 -2.48
CA THR A 110 -16.90 -21.82 -3.35
C THR A 110 -16.72 -21.55 -4.84
N GLU A 111 -16.55 -20.29 -5.24
CA GLU A 111 -16.52 -19.90 -6.64
C GLU A 111 -15.08 -19.66 -7.15
N PRO A 112 -14.67 -20.28 -8.27
CA PRO A 112 -13.41 -19.95 -8.91
C PRO A 112 -13.48 -18.58 -9.61
N PHE A 113 -12.34 -17.92 -9.74
CA PHE A 113 -12.22 -16.67 -10.50
C PHE A 113 -11.17 -16.77 -11.59
N THR A 114 -11.56 -16.47 -12.82
CA THR A 114 -10.64 -16.45 -13.97
C THR A 114 -10.25 -15.02 -14.29
N VAL A 115 -8.96 -14.74 -14.20
CA VAL A 115 -8.32 -13.55 -14.78
C VAL A 115 -7.93 -13.89 -16.22
N ARG A 116 -8.31 -13.04 -17.16
CA ARG A 116 -7.79 -13.09 -18.53
C ARG A 116 -6.69 -12.05 -18.69
N ARG A 117 -5.74 -12.34 -19.57
CA ARG A 117 -4.77 -11.36 -20.05
C ARG A 117 -5.49 -10.09 -20.52
N GLY A 118 -5.00 -8.95 -20.07
CA GLY A 118 -5.61 -7.64 -20.32
C GLY A 118 -6.70 -7.25 -19.33
N ASP A 119 -7.14 -8.12 -18.42
CA ASP A 119 -8.03 -7.71 -17.35
C ASP A 119 -7.32 -6.78 -16.36
N ARG A 120 -8.03 -5.79 -15.84
CA ARG A 120 -7.52 -4.88 -14.81
C ARG A 120 -7.62 -5.56 -13.45
N ILE A 121 -6.49 -5.90 -12.84
CA ILE A 121 -6.41 -6.76 -11.64
C ILE A 121 -6.04 -6.03 -10.35
N ALA A 122 -5.37 -4.88 -10.46
CA ALA A 122 -4.95 -4.07 -9.33
C ALA A 122 -4.95 -2.59 -9.74
N GLN A 123 -4.74 -1.69 -8.79
CA GLN A 123 -4.45 -0.29 -9.06
C GLN A 123 -3.14 0.12 -8.38
N LEU A 124 -2.36 0.98 -9.03
CA LEU A 124 -1.09 1.49 -8.51
C LEU A 124 -1.26 2.95 -8.08
N ILE A 125 -0.89 3.27 -6.85
CA ILE A 125 -0.89 4.63 -6.30
C ILE A 125 0.56 5.01 -5.99
N VAL A 126 1.03 6.14 -6.53
CA VAL A 126 2.38 6.66 -6.25
C VAL A 126 2.28 7.76 -5.20
N GLN A 127 3.09 7.69 -4.15
CA GLN A 127 3.04 8.64 -3.03
C GLN A 127 4.46 9.01 -2.56
N PRO A 128 4.66 10.24 -2.05
CA PRO A 128 5.88 10.58 -1.34
C PRO A 128 5.98 9.76 -0.06
N VAL A 129 7.21 9.37 0.29
CA VAL A 129 7.54 8.65 1.52
C VAL A 129 8.70 9.35 2.23
N SER A 130 8.61 9.47 3.55
CA SER A 130 9.67 10.04 4.37
C SER A 130 10.75 9.01 4.64
N VAL A 131 12.01 9.43 4.56
CA VAL A 131 13.13 8.64 5.08
C VAL A 131 13.06 8.68 6.61
N VAL A 132 12.95 7.51 7.23
CA VAL A 132 12.88 7.39 8.69
C VAL A 132 14.29 7.31 9.27
N ALA A 133 14.60 8.18 10.23
CA ALA A 133 15.81 8.10 11.05
C ALA A 133 15.40 7.80 12.49
N PHE A 134 15.81 6.65 13.01
CA PHE A 134 15.48 6.24 14.38
C PHE A 134 16.47 6.84 15.39
N THR A 135 15.93 7.38 16.49
CA THR A 135 16.69 7.75 17.69
C THR A 135 16.25 6.84 18.83
N GLU A 136 17.14 5.98 19.31
CA GLU A 136 16.86 5.05 20.41
C GLU A 136 16.76 5.80 21.75
N VAL A 137 15.72 5.51 22.54
CA VAL A 137 15.46 6.12 23.85
C VAL A 137 15.03 5.04 24.85
N THR A 138 15.23 5.28 26.15
CA THR A 138 14.83 4.32 27.20
C THR A 138 13.33 4.35 27.52
N ALA A 139 12.63 5.42 27.14
CA ALA A 139 11.18 5.57 27.31
C ALA A 139 10.62 6.54 26.26
N LEU A 140 9.40 6.27 25.78
CA LEU A 140 8.64 7.16 24.91
C LEU A 140 7.84 8.18 25.73
N PRO A 141 7.55 9.38 25.20
CA PRO A 141 6.59 10.29 25.83
C PRO A 141 5.18 9.67 25.85
N GLY A 142 4.38 10.07 26.84
CA GLY A 142 2.96 9.70 26.88
C GLY A 142 2.18 10.25 25.67
N SER A 143 1.04 9.63 25.36
CA SER A 143 0.09 10.11 24.35
C SER A 143 -1.34 9.78 24.78
N ASP A 144 -2.34 10.49 24.24
CA ASP A 144 -3.77 10.23 24.53
C ASP A 144 -4.19 8.79 24.20
N ARG A 145 -3.53 8.14 23.23
CA ARG A 145 -3.78 6.73 22.88
C ARG A 145 -3.06 5.76 23.82
N GLY A 146 -1.98 6.19 24.47
CA GLY A 146 -1.14 5.35 25.32
C GLY A 146 -0.68 4.07 24.62
N THR A 147 -0.77 2.95 25.34
CA THR A 147 -0.42 1.61 24.84
C THR A 147 -1.61 0.84 24.25
N SER A 148 -2.79 1.46 24.16
CA SER A 148 -4.00 0.81 23.66
C SER A 148 -3.93 0.52 22.15
N GLY A 149 -4.28 -0.69 21.74
CA GLY A 149 -4.29 -1.15 20.34
C GLY A 149 -5.27 -2.31 20.14
N HIS A 150 -5.44 -2.82 18.92
CA HIS A 150 -6.28 -4.00 18.63
C HIS A 150 -7.76 -3.90 19.07
N GLY A 151 -8.39 -2.73 18.86
CA GLY A 151 -9.80 -2.52 19.24
C GLY A 151 -10.00 -1.71 20.52
N GLY A 152 -8.95 -1.08 21.06
CA GLY A 152 -9.04 -0.21 22.26
C GLY A 152 -9.97 1.00 22.13
N SER A 153 -10.38 1.40 20.92
CA SER A 153 -11.43 2.41 20.70
C SER A 153 -12.86 1.85 20.80
N GLY A 154 -13.02 0.54 21.01
CA GLY A 154 -14.31 -0.14 20.95
C GLY A 154 -14.93 -0.14 19.54
N GLY A 155 -16.21 -0.51 19.47
CA GLY A 155 -17.02 -0.50 18.23
C GLY A 155 -17.65 -1.84 17.88
N PHE A 156 -17.16 -2.94 18.45
CA PHE A 156 -17.68 -4.30 18.23
C PHE A 156 -17.63 -5.12 19.53
N GLY A 157 -18.80 -5.48 20.10
CA GLY A 157 -18.93 -6.36 21.27
C GLY A 157 -18.72 -5.69 22.65
N ALA A 158 -19.48 -6.11 23.66
CA ALA A 158 -19.61 -5.44 24.96
C ALA A 158 -18.47 -5.75 25.99
N GLY A 159 -18.02 -4.70 26.70
CA GLY A 159 -17.31 -4.72 28.00
C GLY A 159 -15.77 -4.75 27.90
N ALA A 160 -14.96 -4.01 28.67
CA ALA A 160 -15.11 -3.08 29.81
C ALA A 160 -13.91 -2.09 29.78
N PRO A 161 -13.92 -0.96 30.50
CA PRO A 161 -12.81 0.01 30.43
C PRO A 161 -11.56 -0.51 31.16
N ALA A 162 -10.39 -0.39 30.51
CA ALA A 162 -9.10 -0.58 31.15
C ALA A 162 -8.74 0.68 31.97
N THR A 163 -8.42 0.50 33.24
CA THR A 163 -7.86 1.53 34.12
C THR A 163 -6.39 1.74 33.80
N ASP A 164 -5.97 2.98 33.55
CA ASP A 164 -4.57 3.34 33.29
C ASP A 164 -4.03 4.19 34.45
N GLU A 165 -2.91 3.76 35.05
CA GLU A 165 -2.18 4.50 36.09
C GLU A 165 -1.00 5.27 35.44
N THR A 166 -1.10 6.60 35.42
CA THR A 166 -0.08 7.50 34.88
C THR A 166 1.14 7.58 35.79
N THR A 167 2.31 7.14 35.32
CA THR A 167 3.61 7.45 35.97
C THR A 167 4.47 8.31 35.04
N THR A 168 4.74 9.54 35.46
CA THR A 168 5.60 10.52 34.77
C THR A 168 7.08 10.19 35.03
N SER A 169 7.88 9.96 33.98
CA SER A 169 9.34 9.87 34.08
C SER A 169 10.00 10.63 32.91
N GLY A 170 10.97 11.47 33.25
CA GLY A 170 11.63 12.43 32.35
C GLY A 170 12.59 11.81 31.34
N PHE A 171 12.84 12.57 30.27
CA PHE A 171 13.66 12.18 29.13
C PHE A 171 15.16 12.15 29.48
N THR A 172 15.83 11.01 29.29
CA THR A 172 17.30 10.92 29.31
C THR A 172 17.79 10.27 28.00
N THR A 173 18.47 11.05 27.18
CA THR A 173 19.12 10.58 25.94
C THR A 173 20.45 9.90 26.27
N ARG A 174 20.72 8.73 25.69
CA ARG A 174 22.06 8.15 25.71
C ARG A 174 22.85 8.75 24.54
N ALA A 175 23.94 9.44 24.85
CA ALA A 175 24.93 9.82 23.84
C ALA A 175 25.74 8.57 23.45
N SER A 176 25.63 8.13 22.20
CA SER A 176 26.52 7.14 21.62
C SER A 176 27.77 7.85 21.09
N THR A 177 28.91 7.63 21.75
CA THR A 177 30.22 8.01 21.23
C THR A 177 30.57 7.13 20.04
N LEU A 178 30.68 7.74 18.86
CA LEU A 178 31.36 7.18 17.70
C LEU A 178 32.86 7.17 17.99
N THR A 179 33.47 6.01 18.12
CA THR A 179 34.93 5.86 17.95
C THR A 179 35.21 5.60 16.49
N GLU A 180 35.85 6.57 15.83
CA GLU A 180 36.60 6.37 14.59
C GLU A 180 37.64 5.27 14.79
N LYS A 181 37.82 4.44 13.77
CA LYS A 181 38.94 3.52 13.67
C LYS A 181 39.53 3.68 12.27
N ASP A 182 40.78 4.13 12.25
CA ASP A 182 41.69 4.16 11.10
C ASP A 182 41.83 2.79 10.42
#